data_AF-A0A7S1ZE60-F1
#
_entry.id   AF-A0A7S1ZE60-F1
#
_cell.length_a   1.000
_cell.length_b   1.000
_cell.length_c   1.000
_cell.angle_alpha   90.00
_cell.angle_beta   90.00
_cell.angle_gamma   90.00
#
_symmetry.space_group_name_H-M   'P 1'
#
loop_
_entity.id
_entity.type
_entity.pdbx_description
1 polymer ?
#
loop_
_entity_poly.entity_id
_entity_poly.type
_entity_poly.pdbx_seq_one_letter_code
_entity_poly.pdbx_strand_id
1 'polypeptide(L)'
;SDTCCPRSTIRLTSQTAQQQYVSLQMSSNYDLSARLGRAFLKKSSSDGTVSKFSNCDPSARPRRPSLKKWSSESTVLTSCSDQESTCAEFTHEAGRLSHASVSFSSLEIREFGLTLGDNPSCSTGPPVAQTWDVISTTLVDLEQYEADRPPRRTQEQMKMKGGDRWWMLKTECGISKKQLEDAIKEVKSAQKQGEKLNRPIHRRLDSIDAIFESFGQKKSSIKSQFFQ
;
A
#
# COMPACT_ATOMS: atom_id res chain seq x y z
N SER A 1 -25.17 8.79 -74.17
CA SER A 1 -25.89 8.71 -72.89
C SER A 1 -24.86 8.36 -71.82
N ASP A 2 -24.14 9.37 -71.34
CA ASP A 2 -23.08 9.20 -70.32
C ASP A 2 -23.04 10.45 -69.44
N THR A 3 -23.72 10.37 -68.30
CA THR A 3 -23.66 11.38 -67.24
C THR A 3 -22.43 11.13 -66.37
N CYS A 4 -21.47 12.04 -66.47
CA CYS A 4 -20.26 12.12 -65.67
C CYS A 4 -20.57 12.78 -64.31
N CYS A 5 -20.44 12.03 -63.20
CA CYS A 5 -20.50 12.56 -61.84
C CYS A 5 -19.08 12.84 -61.31
N PRO A 6 -18.79 14.00 -60.71
CA PRO A 6 -17.53 14.22 -60.02
C PRO A 6 -17.54 13.54 -58.64
N ARG A 7 -16.51 12.71 -58.40
CA ARG A 7 -16.25 12.02 -57.15
C ARG A 7 -15.55 12.98 -56.19
N SER A 8 -16.30 13.61 -55.29
CA SER A 8 -15.73 14.44 -54.22
C SER A 8 -15.15 13.54 -53.13
N THR A 9 -13.81 13.49 -53.06
CA THR A 9 -13.07 12.83 -51.97
C THR A 9 -13.17 13.68 -50.71
N ILE A 10 -14.01 13.27 -49.76
CA ILE A 10 -14.06 13.86 -48.42
C ILE A 10 -12.90 13.28 -47.62
N ARG A 11 -11.85 14.07 -47.37
CA ARG A 11 -10.83 13.77 -46.37
C ARG A 11 -11.42 14.04 -44.98
N LEU A 12 -11.83 12.98 -44.30
CA LEU A 12 -12.15 13.03 -42.86
C LEU A 12 -10.84 13.17 -42.09
N THR A 13 -10.61 14.35 -41.52
CA THR A 13 -9.52 14.59 -40.56
C THR A 13 -9.83 13.85 -39.25
N SER A 14 -8.86 13.10 -38.75
CA SER A 14 -8.93 12.18 -37.59
C SER A 14 -9.29 12.81 -36.23
N GLN A 15 -9.62 14.10 -36.18
CA GLN A 15 -9.79 14.83 -34.92
C GLN A 15 -11.21 14.74 -34.32
N THR A 16 -12.22 14.38 -35.12
CA THR A 16 -13.63 14.37 -34.67
C THR A 16 -14.10 13.00 -34.14
N ALA A 17 -13.37 11.91 -34.41
CA ALA A 17 -13.75 10.58 -33.95
C ALA A 17 -13.44 10.35 -32.45
N GLN A 18 -12.49 11.08 -31.86
CA GLN A 18 -12.17 10.95 -30.44
C GLN A 18 -13.15 11.70 -29.51
N GLN A 19 -13.87 12.72 -30.01
CA GLN A 19 -14.82 13.46 -29.16
C GLN A 19 -16.15 12.73 -28.92
N GLN A 20 -16.53 11.77 -29.76
CA GLN A 20 -17.78 11.02 -29.57
C GLN A 20 -17.66 9.85 -28.57
N TYR A 21 -16.46 9.36 -28.26
CA TYR A 21 -16.28 8.22 -27.35
C TYR A 21 -16.41 8.60 -25.87
N VAL A 22 -16.15 9.87 -25.50
CA VAL A 22 -16.24 10.33 -24.10
C VAL A 22 -17.68 10.67 -23.69
N SER A 23 -18.58 10.95 -24.64
CA SER A 23 -19.95 11.37 -24.35
C SER A 23 -20.90 10.24 -23.96
N LEU A 24 -20.60 8.97 -24.28
CA LEU A 24 -21.55 7.85 -24.16
C LEU A 24 -21.40 7.01 -22.87
N GLN A 25 -20.41 7.30 -22.02
CA GLN A 25 -20.21 6.57 -20.76
C GLN A 25 -20.82 7.26 -19.52
N MET A 26 -21.41 8.45 -19.66
CA MET A 26 -21.93 9.26 -18.53
C MET A 26 -23.44 9.15 -18.28
N SER A 27 -24.19 8.37 -19.07
CA SER A 27 -25.67 8.36 -19.01
C SER A 27 -26.30 7.05 -18.52
N SER A 28 -25.55 6.07 -18.02
CA SER A 28 -26.14 4.90 -17.38
C SER A 28 -25.47 4.61 -16.05
N ASN A 29 -25.97 5.23 -14.98
CA ASN A 29 -26.05 4.65 -13.64
C ASN A 29 -26.91 5.56 -12.74
N TYR A 30 -28.22 5.41 -12.94
CA TYR A 30 -29.33 5.47 -11.99
C TYR A 30 -28.88 5.57 -10.52
N ASP A 31 -29.26 6.60 -9.78
CA ASP A 31 -30.59 6.83 -9.21
C ASP A 31 -31.05 5.68 -8.28
N LEU A 32 -30.45 5.62 -7.09
CA LEU A 32 -30.86 4.75 -5.98
C LEU A 32 -30.20 5.20 -4.66
N SER A 33 -30.59 6.35 -4.10
CA SER A 33 -30.49 6.60 -2.64
C SER A 33 -31.28 7.83 -2.19
N ALA A 34 -32.53 7.93 -2.64
CA ALA A 34 -33.53 8.70 -1.91
C ALA A 34 -34.10 7.81 -0.79
N ARG A 35 -33.99 8.29 0.45
CA ARG A 35 -34.62 7.86 1.73
C ARG A 35 -33.63 7.26 2.73
N LEU A 36 -33.20 8.11 3.66
CA LEU A 36 -33.60 8.04 5.07
C LEU A 36 -32.98 9.25 5.80
N GLY A 37 -33.85 10.17 6.21
CA GLY A 37 -33.46 11.21 7.16
C GLY A 37 -33.25 10.64 8.55
N ARG A 38 -32.40 11.29 9.34
CA ARG A 38 -32.71 11.72 10.71
C ARG A 38 -31.57 12.58 11.25
N ALA A 39 -31.99 13.70 11.82
CA ALA A 39 -31.20 14.64 12.59
C ALA A 39 -30.48 13.95 13.76
N PHE A 40 -29.28 14.43 14.11
CA PHE A 40 -28.83 14.39 15.50
C PHE A 40 -27.90 15.55 15.85
N LEU A 41 -28.04 15.95 17.10
CA LEU A 41 -27.72 17.23 17.73
C LEU A 41 -26.23 17.60 17.85
N LYS A 42 -26.05 18.93 17.93
CA LYS A 42 -24.97 19.71 18.56
C LYS A 42 -24.43 19.13 19.88
N LYS A 43 -23.11 19.30 20.14
CA LYS A 43 -22.51 19.91 21.35
C LYS A 43 -20.97 19.97 21.24
N SER A 44 -20.37 21.18 21.27
CA SER A 44 -19.65 21.82 22.40
C SER A 44 -18.37 21.07 22.82
N SER A 45 -17.18 21.62 22.55
CA SER A 45 -16.44 22.58 23.42
C SER A 45 -15.84 21.93 24.67
N SER A 46 -14.52 21.80 24.68
CA SER A 46 -13.68 22.07 25.87
C SER A 46 -12.20 22.01 25.49
N ASP A 47 -11.51 23.11 25.79
CA ASP A 47 -10.06 23.27 25.87
C ASP A 47 -9.38 22.16 26.67
N GLY A 48 -8.17 21.81 26.24
CA GLY A 48 -7.33 20.80 26.88
C GLY A 48 -5.85 21.10 26.73
N THR A 49 -5.35 21.90 27.67
CA THR A 49 -4.03 21.88 28.32
C THR A 49 -2.86 21.24 27.56
N VAL A 50 -1.93 22.10 27.10
CA VAL A 50 -0.64 21.72 26.50
C VAL A 50 0.29 21.17 27.59
N SER A 51 0.50 19.85 27.61
CA SER A 51 1.51 19.20 28.46
C SER A 51 2.91 19.43 27.88
N LYS A 52 3.80 20.05 28.67
CA LYS A 52 5.23 20.17 28.38
C LYS A 52 5.86 18.77 28.33
N PHE A 53 6.21 18.31 27.12
CA PHE A 53 7.07 17.15 26.94
C PHE A 53 8.51 17.55 27.29
N SER A 54 9.03 16.95 28.35
CA SER A 54 10.43 17.03 28.75
C SER A 54 11.34 16.37 27.71
N ASN A 55 12.44 17.05 27.39
CA ASN A 55 13.49 16.60 26.49
C ASN A 55 14.05 15.22 26.91
N CYS A 56 13.87 14.21 26.06
CA CYS A 56 14.58 12.94 26.16
C CYS A 56 15.85 12.99 25.29
N ASP A 57 16.98 12.67 25.93
CA ASP A 57 18.33 12.60 25.39
C ASP A 57 18.44 11.64 24.18
N PRO A 58 18.85 12.12 22.99
CA PRO A 58 18.94 11.29 21.78
C PRO A 58 20.20 10.38 21.69
N SER A 59 21.03 10.29 22.73
CA SER A 59 22.33 9.58 22.63
C SER A 59 22.29 8.06 22.91
N ALA A 60 21.22 7.51 23.49
CA ALA A 60 21.15 6.09 23.83
C ALA A 60 20.43 5.23 22.76
N ARG A 61 21.06 5.01 21.60
CA ARG A 61 20.57 4.00 20.64
C ARG A 61 20.94 2.59 21.13
N PRO A 62 19.98 1.69 21.42
CA PRO A 62 20.28 0.30 21.75
C PRO A 62 20.98 -0.37 20.56
N ARG A 63 22.11 -1.03 20.83
CA ARG A 63 22.85 -1.82 19.85
C ARG A 63 21.92 -2.92 19.30
N ARG A 64 21.63 -2.88 18.00
CA ARG A 64 20.85 -3.90 17.32
C ARG A 64 21.51 -5.27 17.55
N PRO A 65 20.76 -6.32 17.94
CA PRO A 65 21.29 -7.66 17.99
C PRO A 65 21.76 -8.07 16.59
N SER A 66 22.93 -8.69 16.53
CA SER A 66 23.52 -9.21 15.29
C SER A 66 22.55 -10.20 14.65
N LEU A 67 22.06 -9.85 13.45
CA LEU A 67 21.25 -10.73 12.61
C LEU A 67 22.03 -12.02 12.38
N LYS A 68 21.53 -13.12 12.93
CA LYS A 68 22.04 -14.46 12.66
C LYS A 68 21.95 -14.71 11.15
N LYS A 69 23.07 -15.10 10.54
CA LYS A 69 23.16 -15.51 9.13
C LYS A 69 22.11 -16.58 8.87
N TRP A 70 21.12 -16.25 8.05
CA TRP A 70 20.19 -17.22 7.48
C TRP A 70 20.98 -17.98 6.42
N SER A 71 21.40 -19.21 6.71
CA SER A 71 21.93 -20.12 5.69
C SER A 71 20.73 -20.62 4.89
N SER A 72 20.59 -20.15 3.66
CA SER A 72 19.63 -20.67 2.71
C SER A 72 20.10 -22.06 2.25
N GLU A 73 19.76 -23.10 3.02
CA GLU A 73 19.83 -24.47 2.51
C GLU A 73 18.65 -24.64 1.54
N SER A 74 18.99 -24.63 0.25
CA SER A 74 18.07 -24.81 -0.87
C SER A 74 17.63 -26.28 -0.92
N THR A 75 16.41 -26.57 -0.48
CA THR A 75 15.80 -27.89 -0.64
C THR A 75 15.34 -28.02 -2.09
N VAL A 76 16.17 -28.65 -2.92
CA VAL A 76 15.83 -28.98 -4.31
C VAL A 76 14.81 -30.12 -4.26
N LEU A 77 13.53 -29.83 -4.51
CA LEU A 77 12.51 -30.84 -4.72
C LEU A 77 12.65 -31.39 -6.14
N THR A 78 13.47 -32.42 -6.29
CA THR A 78 13.55 -33.24 -7.49
C THR A 78 12.34 -34.16 -7.54
N SER A 79 11.40 -33.88 -8.45
CA SER A 79 10.26 -34.74 -8.74
C SER A 79 10.74 -35.97 -9.53
N CYS A 80 10.50 -37.14 -8.94
CA CYS A 80 10.79 -38.45 -9.50
C CYS A 80 9.75 -38.84 -10.55
N SER A 81 10.24 -39.21 -11.74
CA SER A 81 9.51 -40.05 -12.70
C SER A 81 10.33 -41.32 -12.88
N ASP A 82 9.77 -42.42 -12.39
CA ASP A 82 10.40 -43.74 -12.41
C ASP A 82 10.46 -44.26 -13.86
N GLN A 83 11.67 -44.39 -14.40
CA GLN A 83 11.97 -45.40 -15.42
C GLN A 83 13.31 -46.06 -15.07
N GLU A 84 13.24 -47.36 -14.79
CA GLU A 84 14.38 -48.23 -14.55
C GLU A 84 15.28 -48.30 -15.79
N SER A 85 16.51 -47.82 -15.69
CA SER A 85 17.57 -48.18 -16.63
C SER A 85 18.92 -48.31 -15.93
N THR A 86 19.40 -49.55 -15.89
CA THR A 86 20.81 -50.00 -15.85
C THR A 86 21.85 -49.06 -15.22
N CYS A 87 22.37 -49.50 -14.07
CA CYS A 87 23.43 -48.90 -13.29
C CYS A 87 24.77 -48.93 -14.05
N ALA A 88 25.05 -47.90 -14.83
CA ALA A 88 26.41 -47.56 -15.21
C ALA A 88 27.05 -46.78 -14.06
N GLU A 89 28.23 -47.23 -13.66
CA GLU A 89 29.08 -46.69 -12.59
C GLU A 89 29.47 -45.24 -12.91
N PHE A 90 28.65 -44.29 -12.45
CA PHE A 90 28.95 -42.87 -12.55
C PHE A 90 29.96 -42.53 -11.45
N THR A 91 31.21 -42.34 -11.87
CA THR A 91 32.21 -41.65 -11.06
C THR A 91 31.66 -40.27 -10.72
N HIS A 92 31.39 -40.03 -9.44
CA HIS A 92 31.02 -38.73 -8.90
C HIS A 92 32.23 -37.79 -9.01
N GLU A 93 32.47 -37.22 -10.20
CA GLU A 93 33.17 -35.95 -10.25
C GLU A 93 32.35 -34.96 -9.43
N ALA A 94 33.00 -34.36 -8.43
CA ALA A 94 32.49 -33.23 -7.69
C ALA A 94 32.40 -32.02 -8.65
N GLY A 95 31.42 -32.08 -9.55
CA GLY A 95 31.07 -31.01 -10.47
C GLY A 95 30.71 -29.82 -9.61
N ARG A 96 31.60 -28.82 -9.62
CA ARG A 96 31.36 -27.52 -9.00
C ARG A 96 29.96 -27.09 -9.41
N LEU A 97 29.06 -26.96 -8.44
CA LEU A 97 27.75 -26.36 -8.66
C LEU A 97 28.02 -24.98 -9.26
N SER A 98 27.91 -24.87 -10.58
CA SER A 98 28.00 -23.61 -11.29
C SER A 98 26.93 -22.74 -10.66
N HIS A 99 27.36 -21.72 -9.92
CA HIS A 99 26.45 -20.85 -9.21
C HIS A 99 25.45 -20.29 -10.22
N ALA A 100 24.19 -20.69 -10.09
CA ALA A 100 23.12 -20.13 -10.91
C ALA A 100 23.06 -18.63 -10.64
N SER A 101 23.47 -17.82 -11.61
CA SER A 101 23.32 -16.38 -11.57
C SER A 101 22.00 -16.00 -12.23
N VAL A 102 21.20 -15.22 -11.51
CA VAL A 102 20.00 -14.60 -12.06
C VAL A 102 20.37 -13.20 -12.51
N SER A 103 20.13 -12.90 -13.79
CA SER A 103 20.24 -11.56 -14.36
C SER A 103 18.89 -11.09 -14.88
N PHE A 104 18.71 -9.77 -14.91
CA PHE A 104 17.53 -9.11 -15.47
C PHE A 104 18.00 -8.26 -16.64
N SER A 105 17.23 -8.22 -17.72
CA SER A 105 17.59 -7.46 -18.93
C SER A 105 16.70 -6.26 -19.17
N SER A 106 15.40 -6.39 -18.88
CA SER A 106 14.42 -5.34 -19.17
C SER A 106 13.43 -5.19 -18.03
N LEU A 107 12.90 -3.98 -17.92
CA LEU A 107 11.89 -3.57 -16.96
C LEU A 107 10.59 -3.26 -17.70
N GLU A 108 9.48 -3.78 -17.19
CA GLU A 108 8.14 -3.43 -17.62
C GLU A 108 7.49 -2.52 -16.56
N ILE A 109 7.30 -1.25 -16.90
CA ILE A 109 6.67 -0.24 -16.03
C ILE A 109 5.20 -0.12 -16.43
N ARG A 110 4.29 -0.46 -15.52
CA ARG A 110 2.84 -0.35 -15.73
C ARG A 110 2.27 0.81 -14.93
N GLU A 111 1.48 1.65 -15.59
CA GLU A 111 0.72 2.73 -14.97
C GLU A 111 -0.74 2.30 -14.81
N PHE A 112 -1.28 2.50 -13.61
CA PHE A 112 -2.64 2.16 -13.26
C PHE A 112 -3.43 3.44 -12.98
N GLY A 113 -4.73 3.40 -13.25
CA GLY A 113 -5.64 4.46 -12.86
C GLY A 113 -5.75 4.60 -11.35
N LEU A 114 -6.24 5.75 -10.92
CA LEU A 114 -6.53 6.04 -9.51
C LEU A 114 -8.03 6.08 -9.28
N THR A 115 -8.44 5.64 -8.10
CA THR A 115 -9.83 5.64 -7.65
C THR A 115 -9.93 5.83 -6.14
N LEU A 116 -11.15 5.94 -5.61
CA LEU A 116 -11.40 5.95 -4.17
C LEU A 116 -11.06 4.59 -3.56
N GLY A 117 -10.27 4.61 -2.48
CA GLY A 117 -9.95 3.41 -1.70
C GLY A 117 -10.76 3.26 -0.43
N ASP A 118 -10.40 2.29 0.40
CA ASP A 118 -11.06 1.96 1.68
C ASP A 118 -10.07 1.88 2.86
N ASN A 119 -8.82 2.32 2.68
CA ASN A 119 -7.76 2.15 3.68
C ASN A 119 -8.04 2.94 4.99
N PRO A 120 -8.29 2.25 6.13
CA PRO A 120 -8.58 2.88 7.41
C PRO A 120 -7.36 3.56 8.04
N SER A 121 -6.15 3.37 7.51
CA SER A 121 -4.91 3.97 8.04
C SER A 121 -4.68 5.41 7.58
N CYS A 122 -5.58 5.96 6.74
CA CYS A 122 -5.48 7.33 6.29
C CYS A 122 -5.76 8.31 7.43
N SER A 123 -4.77 9.12 7.83
CA SER A 123 -4.92 10.12 8.88
C SER A 123 -5.77 11.32 8.46
N THR A 124 -5.59 11.81 7.23
CA THR A 124 -6.27 13.02 6.72
C THR A 124 -6.61 12.92 5.24
N GLY A 125 -7.79 13.37 4.83
CA GLY A 125 -8.22 13.37 3.42
C GLY A 125 -8.71 12.00 2.92
N PRO A 126 -9.15 11.93 1.66
CA PRO A 126 -9.77 10.74 1.08
C PRO A 126 -8.76 9.61 0.85
N PRO A 127 -9.13 8.35 1.07
CA PRO A 127 -8.30 7.20 0.69
C PRO A 127 -8.18 7.11 -0.84
N VAL A 128 -6.98 6.76 -1.33
CA VAL A 128 -6.69 6.55 -2.76
C VAL A 128 -6.34 5.08 -2.95
N ALA A 129 -6.84 4.48 -4.02
CA ALA A 129 -6.49 3.15 -4.47
C ALA A 129 -6.13 3.18 -5.97
N GLN A 130 -5.46 2.13 -6.43
CA GLN A 130 -5.22 1.90 -7.85
C GLN A 130 -6.35 1.05 -8.44
N THR A 131 -6.70 1.30 -9.70
CA THR A 131 -7.61 0.45 -10.46
C THR A 131 -6.89 -0.80 -10.98
N TRP A 132 -7.65 -1.83 -11.34
CA TRP A 132 -7.09 -3.03 -11.98
C TRP A 132 -6.69 -2.79 -13.44
N ASP A 133 -7.27 -1.76 -14.05
CA ASP A 133 -7.03 -1.41 -15.45
C ASP A 133 -5.68 -0.70 -15.60
N VAL A 134 -4.84 -1.29 -16.46
CA VAL A 134 -3.57 -0.71 -16.88
C VAL A 134 -3.86 0.40 -17.90
N ILE A 135 -3.43 1.62 -17.58
CA ILE A 135 -3.54 2.78 -18.48
C ILE A 135 -2.43 2.73 -19.53
N SER A 136 -1.21 2.43 -19.10
CA SER A 136 -0.05 2.40 -19.99
C SER A 136 0.97 1.37 -19.53
N THR A 137 1.76 0.86 -20.47
CA THR A 137 2.89 -0.03 -20.22
C THR A 137 4.08 0.48 -21.01
N THR A 138 5.22 0.65 -20.33
CA THR A 138 6.49 1.06 -20.93
C THR A 138 7.55 0.00 -20.67
N LEU A 139 8.26 -0.42 -21.71
CA LEU A 139 9.39 -1.34 -21.61
C LEU A 139 10.70 -0.55 -21.69
N VAL A 140 11.56 -0.73 -20.70
CA VAL A 140 12.82 0.01 -20.56
C VAL A 140 13.96 -0.97 -20.32
N ASP A 141 15.11 -0.71 -20.94
CA ASP A 141 16.35 -1.44 -20.68
C ASP A 141 16.85 -1.16 -19.25
N LEU A 142 17.29 -2.20 -18.53
CA LEU A 142 17.62 -2.06 -17.11
C LEU A 142 18.84 -1.14 -16.90
N GLU A 143 19.86 -1.31 -17.72
CA GLU A 143 21.10 -0.55 -17.67
C GLU A 143 20.84 0.93 -17.96
N GLN A 144 19.99 1.21 -18.95
CA GLN A 144 19.54 2.58 -19.21
C GLN A 144 18.77 3.17 -18.02
N TYR A 145 17.85 2.41 -17.44
CA TYR A 145 17.06 2.88 -16.30
C TYR A 145 17.95 3.23 -15.09
N GLU A 146 18.92 2.38 -14.74
CA GLU A 146 19.81 2.65 -13.60
C GLU A 146 20.79 3.81 -13.86
N ALA A 147 21.19 4.04 -15.12
CA ALA A 147 22.01 5.20 -15.50
C ALA A 147 21.26 6.52 -15.31
N ASP A 148 19.97 6.57 -15.65
CA ASP A 148 19.15 7.78 -15.62
C ASP A 148 18.38 7.98 -14.29
N ARG A 149 18.47 7.00 -13.38
CA ARG A 149 17.63 6.97 -12.17
C ARG A 149 17.95 8.15 -11.22
N PRO A 150 16.94 8.92 -10.77
CA PRO A 150 17.17 9.96 -9.78
C PRO A 150 17.52 9.36 -8.40
N PRO A 151 18.13 10.15 -7.49
CA PRO A 151 18.42 9.73 -6.13
C PRO A 151 17.18 9.17 -5.41
N ARG A 152 17.41 8.21 -4.50
CA ARG A 152 16.33 7.56 -3.76
C ARG A 152 15.52 8.58 -2.96
N ARG A 153 14.19 8.55 -3.12
CA ARG A 153 13.26 9.42 -2.39
C ARG A 153 13.36 9.21 -0.88
N THR A 154 13.24 10.29 -0.12
CA THR A 154 13.12 10.24 1.34
C THR A 154 11.74 9.71 1.75
N GLN A 155 11.59 9.29 3.01
CA GLN A 155 10.30 8.82 3.51
C GLN A 155 9.21 9.89 3.45
N GLU A 156 9.57 11.17 3.58
CA GLU A 156 8.65 12.28 3.45
C GLU A 156 8.18 12.48 2.01
N GLN A 157 9.10 12.36 1.05
CA GLN A 157 8.78 12.43 -0.39
C GLN A 157 7.92 11.26 -0.87
N MET A 158 7.95 10.12 -0.17
CA MET A 158 7.08 8.98 -0.46
C MET A 158 5.65 9.15 0.10
N LYS A 159 5.39 10.14 0.96
CA LYS A 159 4.07 10.39 1.53
C LYS A 159 3.32 11.44 0.70
N MET A 160 2.13 11.07 0.23
CA MET A 160 1.22 12.00 -0.41
C MET A 160 0.35 12.71 0.65
N LYS A 161 0.25 14.05 0.57
CA LYS A 161 -0.57 14.81 1.54
C LYS A 161 -2.06 14.62 1.23
N GLY A 162 -2.91 14.77 2.25
CA GLY A 162 -4.37 14.64 2.11
C GLY A 162 -4.98 15.63 1.10
N GLY A 163 -4.44 16.85 1.02
CA GLY A 163 -4.88 17.87 0.04
C GLY A 163 -4.54 17.49 -1.41
N ASP A 164 -3.34 16.97 -1.63
CA ASP A 164 -2.89 16.53 -2.96
C ASP A 164 -3.77 15.37 -3.45
N ARG A 165 -4.05 14.40 -2.58
CA ARG A 165 -4.99 13.30 -2.86
C ARG A 165 -6.37 13.79 -3.25
N TRP A 166 -6.90 14.77 -2.51
CA TRP A 166 -8.20 15.36 -2.81
C TRP A 166 -8.22 16.00 -4.19
N TRP A 167 -7.21 16.83 -4.49
CA TRP A 167 -7.13 17.55 -5.75
C TRP A 167 -7.01 16.59 -6.93
N MET A 168 -6.13 15.60 -6.82
CA MET A 168 -5.91 14.54 -7.82
C MET A 168 -7.20 13.76 -8.11
N LEU A 169 -7.86 13.20 -7.10
CA LEU A 169 -9.11 12.45 -7.29
C LEU A 169 -10.23 13.31 -7.90
N LYS A 170 -10.30 14.59 -7.55
CA LYS A 170 -11.33 15.50 -8.07
C LYS A 170 -11.06 15.89 -9.53
N THR A 171 -9.81 16.24 -9.84
CA THR A 171 -9.45 16.84 -11.13
C THR A 171 -9.13 15.78 -12.18
N GLU A 172 -8.37 14.75 -11.82
CA GLU A 172 -7.90 13.72 -12.76
C GLU A 172 -8.90 12.58 -12.88
N CYS A 173 -9.50 12.15 -11.76
CA CYS A 173 -10.45 11.02 -11.76
C CYS A 173 -11.92 11.47 -11.91
N GLY A 174 -12.20 12.77 -11.92
CA GLY A 174 -13.56 13.31 -12.03
C GLY A 174 -14.49 12.96 -10.87
N ILE A 175 -13.95 12.59 -9.71
CA ILE A 175 -14.76 12.15 -8.56
C ILE A 175 -15.47 13.36 -7.94
N SER A 176 -16.77 13.20 -7.68
CA SER A 176 -17.58 14.27 -7.11
C SER A 176 -17.14 14.60 -5.67
N LYS A 177 -17.29 15.88 -5.30
CA LYS A 177 -16.97 16.35 -3.94
C LYS A 177 -17.69 15.52 -2.86
N LYS A 178 -18.96 15.17 -3.12
CA LYS A 178 -19.78 14.37 -2.20
C LYS A 178 -19.21 12.98 -1.99
N GLN A 179 -18.80 12.29 -3.05
CA GLN A 179 -18.17 10.96 -2.95
C GLN A 179 -16.87 10.99 -2.14
N LEU A 180 -16.05 12.04 -2.30
CA LEU A 180 -14.83 12.22 -1.50
C LEU A 180 -15.17 12.36 -0.01
N GLU A 181 -16.19 13.16 0.34
CA GLU A 181 -16.64 13.37 1.71
C GLU A 181 -17.22 12.09 2.33
N ASP A 182 -18.01 11.34 1.56
CA ASP A 182 -18.59 10.07 1.97
C ASP A 182 -17.49 9.03 2.25
N ALA A 183 -16.50 8.89 1.36
CA ALA A 183 -15.36 7.98 1.57
C ALA A 183 -14.53 8.34 2.82
N ILE A 184 -14.31 9.63 3.09
CA ILE A 184 -13.64 10.07 4.33
C ILE A 184 -14.45 9.69 5.56
N LYS A 185 -15.78 9.83 5.50
CA LYS A 185 -16.67 9.48 6.61
C LYS A 185 -16.68 7.97 6.86
N GLU A 186 -16.63 7.16 5.82
CA GLU A 186 -16.53 5.69 5.92
C GLU A 186 -15.22 5.26 6.59
N VAL A 187 -14.08 5.78 6.13
CA VAL A 187 -12.76 5.53 6.74
C VAL A 187 -12.75 5.90 8.22
N LYS A 188 -13.28 7.07 8.59
CA LYS A 188 -13.37 7.50 10.00
C LYS A 188 -14.27 6.60 10.82
N SER A 189 -15.34 6.09 10.22
CA SER A 189 -16.25 5.15 10.88
C SER A 189 -15.55 3.82 11.13
N ALA A 190 -14.79 3.31 10.15
CA ALA A 190 -13.97 2.11 10.28
C ALA A 190 -12.86 2.26 11.35
N GLN A 191 -12.16 3.39 11.38
CA GLN A 191 -11.18 3.72 12.43
C GLN A 191 -11.82 3.66 13.82
N LYS A 192 -12.96 4.32 14.01
CA LYS A 192 -13.69 4.34 15.29
C LYS A 192 -14.17 2.95 15.71
N GLN A 193 -14.55 2.10 14.75
CA GLN A 193 -14.89 0.71 15.03
C GLN A 193 -13.66 -0.10 15.45
N GLY A 194 -12.54 0.04 14.74
CA GLY A 194 -11.26 -0.60 15.09
C GLY A 194 -10.76 -0.21 16.47
N GLU A 195 -10.85 1.07 16.84
CA GLU A 195 -10.51 1.55 18.18
C GLU A 195 -11.36 0.88 19.27
N LYS A 196 -12.67 0.71 19.03
CA LYS A 196 -13.55 0.04 19.99
C LYS A 196 -13.19 -1.43 20.19
N LEU A 197 -12.82 -2.12 19.11
CA LEU A 197 -12.42 -3.53 19.15
C LEU A 197 -11.05 -3.72 19.81
N ASN A 198 -10.12 -2.78 19.61
CA ASN A 198 -8.78 -2.86 20.20
C ASN A 198 -8.71 -2.40 21.66
N ARG A 199 -9.63 -1.54 22.12
CA ARG A 199 -9.72 -1.11 23.53
C ARG A 199 -9.68 -2.25 24.56
N PRO A 200 -10.45 -3.35 24.45
CA PRO A 200 -10.41 -4.44 25.43
C PRO A 200 -9.10 -5.23 25.40
N ILE A 201 -8.43 -5.32 24.26
CA ILE A 201 -7.11 -5.98 24.15
C ILE A 201 -6.08 -5.17 24.93
N HIS A 202 -6.06 -3.85 24.77
CA HIS A 202 -5.12 -3.00 25.49
C HIS A 202 -5.36 -3.04 27.01
N ARG A 203 -6.62 -3.01 27.46
CA ARG A 203 -6.95 -3.13 28.90
C ARG A 203 -6.46 -4.44 29.52
N ARG A 204 -6.43 -5.54 28.77
CA ARG A 204 -5.90 -6.81 29.26
C ARG A 204 -4.38 -6.81 29.35
N LEU A 205 -3.69 -6.18 28.40
CA LEU A 205 -2.23 -6.06 28.43
C LEU A 205 -1.77 -5.14 29.57
N ASP A 206 -2.43 -3.99 29.77
CA ASP A 206 -2.14 -3.08 30.88
C ASP A 206 -2.32 -3.78 32.25
N SER A 207 -3.28 -4.70 32.34
CA SER A 207 -3.48 -5.52 33.54
C SER A 207 -2.37 -6.55 33.74
N ILE A 208 -1.76 -7.09 32.69
CA ILE A 208 -0.65 -8.06 32.80
C ILE A 208 0.64 -7.33 33.20
N ASP A 209 0.90 -6.15 32.63
CA ASP A 209 2.06 -5.33 32.98
C ASP A 209 2.00 -4.87 34.44
N ALA A 210 0.82 -4.43 34.92
CA ALA A 210 0.61 -4.10 36.32
C ALA A 210 0.87 -5.29 37.27
N ILE A 211 0.47 -6.50 36.86
CA ILE A 211 0.78 -7.73 37.60
C ILE A 211 2.29 -7.97 37.64
N PHE A 212 2.98 -7.87 36.51
CA PHE A 212 4.45 -8.06 36.44
C PHE A 212 5.23 -7.03 37.26
N GLU A 213 4.83 -5.75 37.23
CA GLU A 213 5.44 -4.70 38.07
C GLU A 213 5.30 -5.01 39.57
N SER A 214 4.13 -5.52 40.00
CA SER A 214 3.90 -5.91 41.39
C SER A 214 4.77 -7.10 41.85
N PHE A 215 5.11 -8.02 40.94
CA PHE A 215 6.02 -9.13 41.21
C PHE A 215 7.50 -8.70 41.20
N GLY A 216 7.85 -7.68 40.40
CA GLY A 216 9.20 -7.10 40.36
C GLY A 216 9.61 -6.43 41.67
N GLN A 217 8.69 -5.68 42.30
CA GLN A 217 8.96 -4.96 43.55
C GLN A 217 9.16 -5.88 44.77
N LYS A 218 8.59 -7.09 44.78
CA LYS A 218 8.76 -8.04 45.91
C LYS A 218 10.15 -8.70 45.95
N LYS A 219 10.88 -8.74 44.82
CA LYS A 219 12.22 -9.36 44.77
C LYS A 219 13.32 -8.48 45.37
N SER A 220 13.16 -7.16 45.43
CA SER A 220 14.12 -6.27 46.09
C SER A 220 13.98 -6.28 47.61
N SER A 221 12.77 -6.46 48.14
CA SER A 221 12.52 -6.47 49.58
C SER A 221 13.01 -7.74 50.30
N ILE A 222 13.16 -8.87 49.60
CA ILE A 222 13.65 -10.13 50.20
C ILE A 222 15.19 -10.15 50.31
N LYS A 223 15.90 -9.41 49.43
CA LYS A 223 17.37 -9.36 49.49
C LYS A 223 17.91 -8.55 50.68
N SER A 224 17.13 -7.64 51.26
CA SER A 224 17.56 -6.85 52.41
C SER A 224 17.39 -7.55 53.76
N GLN A 225 16.76 -8.72 53.81
CA GLN A 225 16.60 -9.51 55.05
C GLN A 225 17.62 -10.64 55.21
N PHE A 226 18.43 -10.94 54.19
CA PHE A 226 19.39 -12.05 54.20
C PHE A 226 20.88 -11.63 54.26
N PHE A 227 21.15 -10.33 54.41
CA PHE A 227 22.48 -9.78 54.68
C PHE A 227 22.43 -8.95 55.97
N GLN A 228 22.37 -9.64 57.11
CA GLN A 228 22.72 -9.14 58.44
C GLN A 228 23.47 -10.24 59.19
#